data_AF-A0A3D6BBY5-F1
#
_entry.id   AF-A0A3D6BBY5-F1
#
_cell.length_a   1.000
_cell.length_b   1.000
_cell.length_c   1.000
_cell.angle_alpha   90.00
_cell.angle_beta   90.00
_cell.angle_gamma   90.00
#
_symmetry.space_group_name_H-M   'P 1'
#
loop_
_entity.id
_entity.type
_entity.pdbx_description
1 polymer ?
#
loop_
_entity_poly.entity_id
_entity_poly.type
_entity_poly.pdbx_seq_one_letter_code
_entity_poly.pdbx_strand_id
1 'polypeptide(L)'
;MQKIFLIAIYFAMISTVLLTQFGCTSPQKEEKVLTKAEMVDRGKYLVGFGGCNDCHTSKIFTDMGPEFDTTRLLAGHFSDQPLPEIDTKMVQPGKWMLTNAHLTAWVGPWGISYAANLTPDNATGIGALSEEMFIKTLREGKMMGVGRPILPPMPWQGIGGTLTDEDLKCIYAYLMSIKPINNKVPEPTPPDKMGPGMAAK
;
A
#
# COMPACT_ATOMS: atom_id res chain seq x y z
N MET A 1 61.68 -14.86 44.53
CA MET A 1 60.63 -15.53 43.73
C MET A 1 59.31 -14.77 43.69
N GLN A 2 58.83 -14.23 44.82
CA GLN A 2 57.52 -13.52 44.91
C GLN A 2 57.41 -12.23 44.08
N LYS A 3 58.49 -11.45 43.91
CA LYS A 3 58.49 -10.22 43.09
C LYS A 3 58.38 -10.47 41.58
N ILE A 4 58.90 -11.61 41.10
CA ILE A 4 58.84 -11.98 39.67
C ILE A 4 57.42 -12.44 39.30
N PHE A 5 56.74 -13.14 40.21
CA PHE A 5 55.33 -13.55 40.06
C PHE A 5 54.37 -12.35 39.98
N LEU A 6 54.59 -11.31 40.80
CA LEU A 6 53.77 -10.10 40.79
C LEU A 6 53.92 -9.28 39.49
N ILE A 7 55.13 -9.21 38.93
CA ILE A 7 55.38 -8.51 37.65
C ILE A 7 54.75 -9.26 36.48
N ALA A 8 54.81 -10.61 36.47
CA ALA A 8 54.18 -11.43 35.44
C ALA A 8 52.65 -11.32 35.46
N ILE A 9 52.03 -11.28 36.65
CA ILE A 9 50.59 -11.06 36.80
C ILE A 9 50.18 -9.64 36.37
N TYR A 10 51.01 -8.64 36.67
CA TYR A 10 50.75 -7.25 36.27
C TYR A 10 50.83 -7.06 34.75
N PHE A 11 51.83 -7.66 34.09
CA PHE A 11 51.93 -7.66 32.63
C PHE A 11 50.82 -8.46 31.94
N ALA A 12 50.40 -9.59 32.52
CA ALA A 12 49.27 -10.38 32.00
C ALA A 12 47.94 -9.64 32.12
N MET A 13 47.71 -8.89 33.22
CA MET A 13 46.52 -8.06 33.42
C MET A 13 46.49 -6.82 32.50
N ILE A 14 47.64 -6.21 32.21
CA ILE A 14 47.72 -5.09 31.25
C ILE A 14 47.44 -5.57 29.82
N SER A 15 47.94 -6.75 29.43
CA SER A 15 47.71 -7.33 28.11
C SER A 15 46.23 -7.67 27.85
N THR A 16 45.52 -8.19 28.85
CA THR A 16 44.07 -8.48 28.72
C THR A 16 43.20 -7.22 28.72
N VAL A 17 43.61 -6.14 29.39
CA VAL A 17 42.89 -4.85 29.36
C VAL A 17 43.09 -4.10 28.03
N LEU A 18 44.24 -4.26 27.37
CA LEU A 18 44.48 -3.68 26.04
C LEU A 18 43.71 -4.41 24.92
N LEU A 19 43.45 -5.72 25.07
CA LEU A 19 42.70 -6.51 24.09
C LEU A 19 41.18 -6.28 24.12
N THR A 20 40.61 -5.73 25.21
CA THR A 20 39.17 -5.44 25.29
C THR A 20 38.78 -4.05 24.77
N GLN A 21 39.76 -3.17 24.48
CA GLN A 21 39.48 -1.84 23.92
C GLN A 21 39.51 -1.79 22.39
N PHE A 22 39.95 -2.85 21.73
CA PHE A 22 39.77 -3.06 20.29
C PHE A 22 38.49 -3.84 19.98
N GLY A 23 37.42 -3.58 20.74
CA GLY A 23 36.08 -3.96 20.32
C GLY A 23 35.80 -3.27 18.98
N CYS A 24 35.60 -4.05 17.93
CA CYS A 24 35.23 -3.58 16.60
C CYS A 24 34.07 -2.59 16.71
N THR A 25 34.36 -1.29 16.69
CA THR A 25 33.33 -0.28 16.48
C THR A 25 33.06 -0.34 14.98
N SER A 26 32.02 -1.08 14.59
CA SER A 26 31.51 -0.97 13.22
C SER A 26 31.15 0.49 12.97
N PRO A 27 31.48 1.06 11.79
CA PRO A 27 31.00 2.39 11.45
C PRO A 27 29.48 2.36 11.58
N GLN A 28 28.93 3.18 12.47
CA GLN A 28 27.51 3.33 12.62
C GLN A 28 27.00 3.84 11.27
N LYS A 29 26.31 2.97 10.52
CA LYS A 29 25.78 3.30 9.20
C LYS A 29 24.79 4.44 9.42
N GLU A 30 25.21 5.65 9.05
CA GLU A 30 24.39 6.84 9.14
C GLU A 30 23.11 6.56 8.34
N GLU A 31 21.98 6.50 9.03
CA GLU A 31 20.70 6.18 8.43
C GLU A 31 20.31 7.36 7.55
N LYS A 32 20.48 7.21 6.23
CA LYS A 32 20.23 8.27 5.26
C LYS A 32 18.73 8.61 5.29
N VAL A 33 18.39 9.75 5.88
CA VAL A 33 17.04 10.31 5.82
C VAL A 33 16.77 10.79 4.39
N LEU A 34 15.72 10.26 3.76
CA LEU A 34 15.32 10.67 2.42
C LEU A 34 14.78 12.11 2.41
N THR A 35 15.14 12.88 1.40
CA THR A 35 14.48 14.15 1.09
C THR A 35 13.07 13.90 0.57
N LYS A 36 12.20 14.93 0.62
CA LYS A 36 10.84 14.83 0.07
C LYS A 36 10.81 14.41 -1.40
N ALA A 37 11.75 14.91 -2.22
CA ALA A 37 11.84 14.53 -3.63
C ALA A 37 12.20 13.04 -3.79
N GLU A 38 13.18 12.55 -3.02
CA GLU A 38 13.55 11.13 -3.02
C GLU A 38 12.41 10.24 -2.53
N MET A 39 11.65 10.68 -1.53
CA MET A 39 10.44 9.96 -1.07
C MET A 39 9.39 9.86 -2.17
N VAL A 40 9.14 10.95 -2.90
CA VAL A 40 8.19 10.96 -4.03
C VAL A 40 8.67 10.04 -5.14
N ASP A 41 9.95 10.06 -5.49
CA ASP A 41 10.51 9.19 -6.54
C ASP A 41 10.45 7.71 -6.13
N ARG A 42 10.81 7.40 -4.88
CA ARG A 42 10.68 6.06 -4.31
C ARG A 42 9.22 5.59 -4.28
N GLY A 43 8.31 6.48 -3.89
CA GLY A 43 6.87 6.22 -3.87
C GLY A 43 6.30 5.94 -5.25
N LYS A 44 6.73 6.71 -6.26
CA LYS A 44 6.34 6.49 -7.66
C LYS A 44 6.76 5.11 -8.15
N TYR A 45 7.99 4.70 -7.85
CA TYR A 45 8.46 3.36 -8.16
C TYR A 45 7.61 2.28 -7.47
N LEU A 46 7.34 2.44 -6.17
CA LEU A 46 6.56 1.48 -5.39
C LEU A 46 5.11 1.38 -5.87
N VAL A 47 4.48 2.50 -6.21
CA VAL A 47 3.11 2.53 -6.74
C VAL A 47 3.03 1.92 -8.13
N GLY A 48 4.04 2.15 -8.98
CA GLY A 48 4.15 1.56 -10.30
C GLY A 48 4.38 0.04 -10.25
N PHE A 49 5.41 -0.40 -9.53
CA PHE A 49 5.79 -1.81 -9.43
C PHE A 49 4.81 -2.62 -8.55
N GLY A 50 4.27 -2.00 -7.51
CA GLY A 50 3.28 -2.62 -6.61
C GLY A 50 1.87 -2.72 -7.21
N GLY A 51 1.68 -2.32 -8.47
CA GLY A 51 0.45 -2.53 -9.21
C GLY A 51 -0.74 -1.70 -8.74
N CYS A 52 -0.55 -0.58 -8.03
CA CYS A 52 -1.70 0.19 -7.54
C CYS A 52 -2.54 0.75 -8.71
N ASN A 53 -1.90 1.06 -9.84
CA ASN A 53 -2.58 1.53 -11.05
C ASN A 53 -3.51 0.46 -11.66
N ASP A 54 -3.22 -0.82 -11.49
CA ASP A 54 -4.00 -1.90 -12.10
C ASP A 54 -5.46 -1.85 -11.66
N CYS A 55 -5.68 -1.51 -10.39
CA CYS A 55 -7.00 -1.42 -9.77
C CYS A 55 -7.51 0.03 -9.61
N HIS A 56 -6.63 1.00 -9.38
CA HIS A 56 -7.02 2.36 -9.06
C HIS A 56 -6.97 3.33 -10.24
N THR A 57 -6.55 2.89 -11.43
CA THR A 57 -6.54 3.73 -12.64
C THR A 57 -7.47 3.14 -13.69
N SER A 58 -8.40 3.97 -14.19
CA SER A 58 -9.28 3.59 -15.30
C SER A 58 -8.49 3.20 -16.54
N LYS A 59 -9.09 2.41 -17.42
CA LYS A 59 -8.46 1.94 -18.67
C LYS A 59 -9.04 2.61 -19.91
N ILE A 60 -8.20 2.82 -20.91
CA ILE A 60 -8.54 3.10 -22.31
C ILE A 60 -8.27 1.82 -23.10
N PHE A 61 -9.23 1.37 -23.92
CA PHE A 61 -9.07 0.16 -24.73
C PHE A 61 -8.54 0.54 -26.11
N THR A 62 -7.30 0.13 -26.40
CA THR A 62 -6.64 0.30 -27.70
C THR A 62 -6.56 -1.03 -28.42
N ASP A 63 -6.11 -1.02 -29.68
CA ASP A 63 -5.88 -2.24 -30.45
C ASP A 63 -4.80 -3.15 -29.81
N MET A 64 -3.95 -2.58 -28.94
CA MET A 64 -2.91 -3.30 -28.20
C MET A 64 -3.39 -3.80 -26.83
N GLY A 65 -4.64 -3.52 -26.46
CA GLY A 65 -5.25 -3.91 -25.18
C GLY A 65 -5.55 -2.71 -24.26
N PRO A 66 -5.88 -2.97 -22.98
CA PRO A 66 -6.17 -1.91 -22.02
C PRO A 66 -4.89 -1.18 -21.59
N GLU A 67 -4.89 0.14 -21.76
CA GLU A 67 -3.86 1.05 -21.27
C GLU A 67 -4.42 1.93 -20.15
N PHE A 68 -3.56 2.51 -19.31
CA PHE A 68 -4.01 3.41 -18.25
C PHE A 68 -4.51 4.75 -18.81
N ASP A 69 -5.72 5.14 -18.41
CA ASP A 69 -6.23 6.48 -18.61
C ASP A 69 -5.53 7.46 -17.67
N THR A 70 -4.52 8.16 -18.19
CA THR A 70 -3.76 9.15 -17.42
C THR A 70 -4.61 10.34 -16.93
N THR A 71 -5.79 10.58 -17.52
CA THR A 71 -6.72 11.62 -17.04
C THR A 71 -7.49 11.19 -15.79
N ARG A 72 -7.51 9.89 -15.49
CA ARG A 72 -8.17 9.24 -14.34
C ARG A 72 -7.16 8.47 -13.46
N LEU A 73 -5.90 8.88 -13.49
CA LEU A 73 -4.79 8.24 -12.80
C LEU A 73 -5.07 8.12 -11.28
N LEU A 74 -5.07 6.89 -10.77
CA LEU A 74 -5.22 6.55 -9.35
C LEU A 74 -6.51 7.07 -8.70
N ALA A 75 -7.51 7.47 -9.50
CA ALA A 75 -8.77 8.05 -9.03
C ALA A 75 -9.87 7.01 -8.72
N GLY A 76 -9.56 5.72 -8.79
CA GLY A 76 -10.49 4.63 -8.43
C GLY A 76 -11.56 4.37 -9.48
N HIS A 77 -12.70 3.86 -9.01
CA HIS A 77 -13.87 3.56 -9.85
C HIS A 77 -14.69 4.80 -10.16
N PHE A 78 -15.08 4.98 -11.43
CA PHE A 78 -15.98 6.06 -11.84
C PHE A 78 -17.39 5.50 -12.07
N SER A 79 -18.42 6.26 -11.72
CA SER A 79 -19.83 5.86 -11.86
C SER A 79 -20.31 5.73 -13.33
N ASP A 80 -19.50 6.16 -14.29
CA ASP A 80 -19.74 5.92 -15.72
C ASP A 80 -19.18 4.57 -16.21
N GLN A 81 -18.66 3.73 -15.31
CA GLN A 81 -18.04 2.43 -15.61
C GLN A 81 -18.80 1.27 -14.95
N PRO A 82 -20.08 1.04 -15.29
CA PRO A 82 -20.93 0.09 -14.58
C PRO A 82 -20.35 -1.34 -14.65
N LEU A 83 -20.69 -2.14 -13.64
CA LEU A 83 -20.43 -3.57 -13.72
C LEU A 83 -21.30 -4.21 -14.81
N PRO A 84 -20.80 -5.27 -15.49
CA PRO A 84 -21.67 -6.11 -16.31
C PRO A 84 -22.78 -6.73 -15.45
N GLU A 85 -23.82 -7.24 -16.09
CA GLU A 85 -24.92 -7.89 -15.39
C GLU A 85 -24.41 -8.98 -14.44
N ILE A 86 -24.80 -8.88 -13.17
CA ILE A 86 -24.33 -9.78 -12.13
C ILE A 86 -25.15 -11.07 -12.19
N ASP A 87 -24.54 -12.14 -12.72
CA ASP A 87 -25.02 -13.50 -12.49
C ASP A 87 -24.54 -13.97 -11.10
N THR A 88 -25.46 -13.97 -10.13
CA THR A 88 -25.18 -14.39 -8.75
C THR A 88 -24.75 -15.86 -8.64
N LYS A 89 -24.99 -16.67 -9.68
CA LYS A 89 -24.46 -18.04 -9.77
C LYS A 89 -22.96 -18.06 -10.05
N MET A 90 -22.37 -16.98 -10.56
CA MET A 90 -20.94 -16.89 -10.91
C MET A 90 -20.05 -16.39 -9.76
N VAL A 91 -20.64 -16.03 -8.63
CA VAL A 91 -19.95 -15.51 -7.43
C VAL A 91 -20.21 -16.37 -6.18
N GLN A 92 -20.57 -17.63 -6.39
CA GLN A 92 -20.73 -18.65 -5.35
C GLN A 92 -19.36 -19.27 -4.95
N PRO A 93 -19.23 -19.88 -3.75
CA PRO A 93 -18.02 -20.60 -3.36
C PRO A 93 -17.53 -21.57 -4.45
N GLY A 94 -16.24 -21.50 -4.80
CA GLY A 94 -15.63 -22.28 -5.89
C GLY A 94 -15.71 -21.60 -7.27
N LYS A 95 -16.36 -20.44 -7.37
CA LYS A 95 -16.32 -19.53 -8.52
C LYS A 95 -15.70 -18.22 -8.07
N TRP A 96 -14.89 -17.61 -8.94
CA TRP A 96 -13.87 -16.66 -8.50
C TRP A 96 -14.45 -15.25 -8.24
N MET A 97 -14.58 -14.42 -9.27
CA MET A 97 -14.93 -13.01 -9.15
C MET A 97 -15.39 -12.49 -10.51
N LEU A 98 -16.40 -11.63 -10.51
CA LEU A 98 -16.76 -10.82 -11.67
C LEU A 98 -16.10 -9.44 -11.51
N THR A 99 -15.65 -8.83 -12.60
CA THR A 99 -15.08 -7.48 -12.58
C THR A 99 -15.52 -6.70 -13.83
N ASN A 100 -15.46 -5.37 -13.77
CA ASN A 100 -15.67 -4.54 -14.95
C ASN A 100 -14.41 -4.52 -15.83
N ALA A 101 -14.54 -4.02 -17.06
CA ALA A 101 -13.43 -3.99 -18.00
C ALA A 101 -12.25 -3.12 -17.51
N HIS A 102 -12.51 -2.13 -16.65
CA HIS A 102 -11.48 -1.22 -16.14
C HIS A 102 -10.67 -1.79 -14.96
N LEU A 103 -11.10 -2.94 -14.41
CA LEU A 103 -10.59 -3.53 -13.17
C LEU A 103 -10.72 -2.56 -12.00
N THR A 104 -11.86 -1.88 -11.85
CA THR A 104 -12.11 -0.93 -10.77
C THR A 104 -13.27 -1.33 -9.85
N ALA A 105 -14.03 -2.36 -10.22
CA ALA A 105 -15.13 -2.91 -9.43
C ALA A 105 -15.09 -4.44 -9.45
N TRP A 106 -15.45 -5.07 -8.33
CA TRP A 106 -15.42 -6.52 -8.17
C TRP A 106 -16.64 -7.04 -7.44
N VAL A 107 -17.09 -8.22 -7.85
CA VAL A 107 -18.20 -8.95 -7.24
C VAL A 107 -17.69 -10.31 -6.80
N GLY A 108 -17.95 -10.65 -5.55
CA GLY A 108 -17.63 -11.95 -4.97
C GLY A 108 -18.55 -12.30 -3.81
N PRO A 109 -18.24 -13.37 -3.05
CA PRO A 109 -19.00 -13.75 -1.86
C PRO A 109 -19.11 -12.66 -0.78
N TRP A 110 -18.24 -11.64 -0.82
CA TRP A 110 -18.24 -10.48 0.08
C TRP A 110 -19.15 -9.33 -0.39
N GLY A 111 -19.78 -9.44 -1.56
CA GLY A 111 -20.58 -8.38 -2.15
C GLY A 111 -19.88 -7.69 -3.32
N ILE A 112 -20.19 -6.41 -3.51
CA ILE A 112 -19.57 -5.53 -4.51
C ILE A 112 -18.61 -4.58 -3.83
N SER A 113 -17.37 -4.54 -4.31
CA SER A 113 -16.32 -3.61 -3.86
C SER A 113 -15.82 -2.76 -5.02
N TYR A 114 -15.36 -1.55 -4.70
CA TYR A 114 -14.85 -0.57 -5.67
C TYR A 114 -13.48 -0.07 -5.24
N ALA A 115 -12.60 0.16 -6.21
CA ALA A 115 -11.30 0.78 -5.97
C ALA A 115 -11.49 2.23 -5.52
N ALA A 116 -10.88 2.60 -4.39
CA ALA A 116 -10.94 3.94 -3.85
C ALA A 116 -10.18 4.97 -4.70
N ASN A 117 -10.54 6.24 -4.57
CA ASN A 117 -9.75 7.34 -5.11
C ASN A 117 -8.53 7.60 -4.21
N LEU A 118 -7.32 7.39 -4.73
CA LEU A 118 -6.06 7.54 -4.01
C LEU A 118 -5.40 8.91 -4.24
N THR A 119 -6.04 9.80 -5.00
CA THR A 119 -5.51 11.14 -5.26
C THR A 119 -5.64 12.03 -4.01
N PRO A 120 -4.89 13.15 -3.92
CA PRO A 120 -4.94 14.04 -2.75
C PRO A 120 -6.18 14.95 -2.74
N ASP A 121 -7.27 14.58 -3.43
CA ASP A 121 -8.53 15.30 -3.32
C ASP A 121 -9.09 15.16 -1.90
N ASN A 122 -9.42 16.29 -1.26
CA ASN A 122 -9.85 16.31 0.14
C ASN A 122 -11.27 15.78 0.35
N ALA A 123 -12.14 15.87 -0.67
CA ALA A 123 -13.55 15.53 -0.54
C ALA A 123 -13.83 14.07 -0.90
N THR A 124 -13.08 13.52 -1.84
CA THR A 124 -13.36 12.22 -2.46
C THR A 124 -12.16 11.29 -2.51
N GLY A 125 -10.94 11.81 -2.33
CA GLY A 125 -9.70 11.04 -2.28
C GLY A 125 -9.13 10.90 -0.87
N ILE A 126 -7.81 10.75 -0.77
CA ILE A 126 -7.10 10.60 0.50
C ILE A 126 -6.54 11.92 1.06
N GLY A 127 -6.87 13.06 0.47
CA GLY A 127 -6.26 14.35 0.84
C GLY A 127 -6.45 14.76 2.30
N ALA A 128 -7.56 14.32 2.91
CA ALA A 128 -7.87 14.57 4.32
C ALA A 128 -7.27 13.52 5.28
N LEU A 129 -6.66 12.46 4.77
CA LEU A 129 -6.05 11.39 5.57
C LEU A 129 -4.64 11.80 5.99
N SER A 130 -4.28 11.65 7.28
CA SER A 130 -2.89 11.87 7.70
C SER A 130 -1.99 10.71 7.23
N GLU A 131 -0.68 10.94 7.16
CA GLU A 131 0.31 9.90 6.82
C GLU A 131 0.21 8.70 7.77
N GLU A 132 0.07 8.96 9.08
CA GLU A 132 -0.05 7.90 10.09
C GLU A 132 -1.30 7.07 9.87
N MET A 133 -2.41 7.73 9.50
CA MET A 133 -3.67 7.04 9.27
C MET A 133 -3.66 6.26 7.94
N PHE A 134 -2.93 6.76 6.93
CA PHE A 134 -2.66 6.00 5.70
C PHE A 134 -1.86 4.73 5.99
N ILE A 135 -0.79 4.83 6.77
CA ILE A 135 0.02 3.67 7.18
C ILE A 135 -0.85 2.70 7.99
N LYS A 136 -1.60 3.20 8.98
CA LYS A 136 -2.51 2.38 9.80
C LYS A 136 -3.56 1.66 8.94
N THR A 137 -4.09 2.33 7.92
CA THR A 137 -5.04 1.74 6.95
C THR A 137 -4.44 0.49 6.30
N LEU A 138 -3.18 0.55 5.86
CA LEU A 138 -2.51 -0.58 5.21
C LEU A 138 -2.02 -1.64 6.20
N ARG A 139 -1.59 -1.25 7.41
CA ARG A 139 -1.16 -2.20 8.45
C ARG A 139 -2.33 -3.00 9.03
N GLU A 140 -3.48 -2.36 9.23
CA GLU A 140 -4.64 -2.97 9.89
C GLU A 140 -5.73 -3.43 8.92
N GLY A 141 -5.66 -3.05 7.64
CA GLY A 141 -6.67 -3.40 6.66
C GLY A 141 -8.02 -2.76 6.94
N LYS A 142 -8.04 -1.55 7.51
CA LYS A 142 -9.27 -0.81 7.85
C LYS A 142 -9.29 0.52 7.14
N MET A 143 -10.41 0.83 6.48
CA MET A 143 -10.60 2.09 5.78
C MET A 143 -10.38 3.28 6.74
N MET A 144 -9.55 4.25 6.35
CA MET A 144 -9.15 5.38 7.19
C MET A 144 -8.62 4.95 8.58
N GLY A 145 -8.01 3.76 8.69
CA GLY A 145 -7.43 3.19 9.91
C GLY A 145 -8.43 2.78 11.00
N VAL A 146 -9.72 3.09 10.89
CA VAL A 146 -10.72 2.82 11.95
C VAL A 146 -12.07 2.32 11.42
N GLY A 147 -12.35 2.51 10.14
CA GLY A 147 -13.61 2.16 9.53
C GLY A 147 -13.76 0.67 9.24
N ARG A 148 -14.63 0.37 8.27
CA ARG A 148 -14.84 -1.00 7.79
C ARG A 148 -13.54 -1.65 7.28
N PRO A 149 -13.47 -2.98 7.20
CA PRO A 149 -12.38 -3.66 6.51
C PRO A 149 -12.18 -3.15 5.08
N ILE A 150 -10.93 -3.20 4.62
CA ILE A 150 -10.59 -3.13 3.20
C ILE A 150 -11.12 -4.41 2.55
N LEU A 151 -11.96 -4.25 1.54
CA LEU A 151 -12.60 -5.35 0.85
C LEU A 151 -11.71 -5.89 -0.27
N PRO A 152 -11.86 -7.18 -0.64
CA PRO A 152 -11.15 -7.75 -1.77
C PRO A 152 -11.43 -6.99 -3.08
N PRO A 153 -10.51 -7.04 -4.06
CA PRO A 153 -9.26 -7.80 -4.05
C PRO A 153 -8.04 -6.99 -3.57
N MET A 154 -8.22 -5.84 -2.93
CA MET A 154 -7.10 -4.98 -2.53
C MET A 154 -6.10 -5.74 -1.63
N PRO A 155 -4.83 -5.88 -2.03
CA PRO A 155 -3.86 -6.76 -1.37
C PRO A 155 -3.18 -6.08 -0.18
N TRP A 156 -3.96 -5.49 0.72
CA TRP A 156 -3.44 -4.69 1.82
C TRP A 156 -2.52 -5.49 2.76
N GLN A 157 -2.76 -6.79 2.95
CA GLN A 157 -1.88 -7.64 3.77
C GLN A 157 -0.48 -7.80 3.15
N GLY A 158 -0.39 -7.87 1.82
CA GLY A 158 0.90 -7.94 1.13
C GLY A 158 1.62 -6.61 1.20
N ILE A 159 0.92 -5.51 0.92
CA ILE A 159 1.49 -4.16 0.96
C ILE A 159 1.92 -3.80 2.40
N GLY A 160 0.96 -3.81 3.33
CA GLY A 160 1.17 -3.47 4.73
C GLY A 160 1.83 -4.57 5.57
N GLY A 161 2.05 -5.78 5.06
CA GLY A 161 2.81 -6.82 5.74
C GLY A 161 4.27 -6.86 5.29
N THR A 162 4.56 -6.51 4.04
CA THR A 162 5.91 -6.64 3.44
C THR A 162 6.69 -5.33 3.39
N LEU A 163 6.03 -4.20 3.14
CA LEU A 163 6.72 -2.92 3.03
C LEU A 163 7.12 -2.37 4.41
N THR A 164 8.24 -1.66 4.47
CA THR A 164 8.66 -0.91 5.67
C THR A 164 7.79 0.33 5.84
N ASP A 165 7.76 0.92 7.04
CA ASP A 165 7.05 2.18 7.23
C ASP A 165 7.62 3.29 6.34
N GLU A 166 8.93 3.33 6.13
CA GLU A 166 9.56 4.29 5.19
C GLU A 166 9.05 4.10 3.76
N ASP A 167 8.89 2.87 3.27
CA ASP A 167 8.30 2.59 1.96
C ASP A 167 6.84 3.06 1.89
N LEU A 168 6.04 2.83 2.94
CA LEU A 168 4.65 3.29 3.01
C LEU A 168 4.56 4.82 3.04
N LYS A 169 5.48 5.50 3.74
CA LYS A 169 5.62 6.97 3.72
C LYS A 169 5.98 7.48 2.33
N CYS A 170 6.87 6.79 1.62
CA CYS A 170 7.22 7.14 0.24
C CYS A 170 6.00 7.02 -0.68
N ILE A 171 5.23 5.92 -0.58
CA ILE A 171 3.96 5.75 -1.30
C ILE A 171 3.01 6.92 -1.01
N TYR A 172 2.79 7.23 0.27
CA TYR A 172 1.94 8.36 0.66
C TYR A 172 2.44 9.69 0.09
N ALA A 173 3.75 9.98 0.20
CA ALA A 173 4.36 11.19 -0.34
C ALA A 173 4.14 11.33 -1.86
N TYR A 174 4.27 10.23 -2.62
CA TYR A 174 3.96 10.22 -4.05
C TYR A 174 2.47 10.47 -4.31
N LEU A 175 1.57 9.76 -3.64
CA LEU A 175 0.12 9.96 -3.79
C LEU A 175 -0.30 11.38 -3.41
N MET A 176 0.37 12.02 -2.45
CA MET A 176 0.11 13.42 -2.09
C MET A 176 0.72 14.44 -3.06
N SER A 177 1.54 13.99 -4.02
CA SER A 177 2.21 14.85 -5.01
C SER A 177 1.49 14.90 -6.37
N ILE A 178 0.61 13.93 -6.66
CA ILE A 178 -0.10 13.86 -7.95
C ILE A 178 -1.28 14.85 -8.01
N LYS A 179 -1.81 15.05 -9.21
CA LYS A 179 -2.97 15.93 -9.42
C LYS A 179 -4.20 15.38 -8.67
N PRO A 180 -4.91 16.20 -7.87
CA PRO A 180 -6.17 15.79 -7.26
C PRO A 180 -7.25 15.61 -8.34
N ILE A 181 -8.03 14.54 -8.20
CA ILE A 181 -9.17 14.26 -9.07
C ILE A 181 -10.40 14.09 -8.19
N ASN A 182 -11.41 14.93 -8.40
CA ASN A 182 -12.68 14.80 -7.71
C ASN A 182 -13.46 13.64 -8.32
N ASN A 183 -13.51 12.50 -7.61
CA ASN A 183 -14.25 11.33 -8.01
C ASN A 183 -14.78 10.60 -6.78
N LYS A 184 -16.09 10.73 -6.54
CA LYS A 184 -16.76 10.03 -5.44
C LYS A 184 -17.10 8.60 -5.85
N VAL A 185 -16.29 7.67 -5.36
CA VAL A 185 -16.49 6.23 -5.54
C VAL A 185 -17.77 5.77 -4.83
N PRO A 186 -18.59 4.86 -5.42
CA PRO A 186 -19.76 4.29 -4.76
C PRO A 186 -19.40 3.52 -3.48
N GLU A 187 -20.36 3.47 -2.54
CA GLU A 187 -20.22 2.63 -1.37
C GLU A 187 -20.31 1.14 -1.73
N PRO A 188 -19.53 0.25 -1.09
CA PRO A 188 -19.65 -1.18 -1.29
C PRO A 188 -21.07 -1.70 -1.04
N THR A 189 -21.50 -2.66 -1.85
CA THR A 189 -22.80 -3.32 -1.67
C THR A 189 -22.59 -4.64 -0.95
N PRO A 190 -23.20 -4.87 0.23
CA PRO A 190 -23.05 -6.13 0.96
C PRO A 190 -23.80 -7.28 0.25
N PRO A 191 -23.46 -8.55 0.55
CA PRO A 191 -24.00 -9.71 -0.16
C PRO A 191 -25.52 -9.84 -0.13
N ASP A 192 -26.14 -9.49 1.00
CA ASP A 192 -27.59 -9.54 1.22
C ASP A 192 -28.36 -8.53 0.37
N LYS A 193 -27.67 -7.54 -0.20
CA LYS A 193 -28.24 -6.51 -1.09
C LYS A 193 -27.90 -6.75 -2.57
N MET A 194 -27.23 -7.84 -2.91
CA MET A 194 -27.01 -8.23 -4.30
C MET A 194 -28.28 -8.90 -4.86
N GLY A 195 -28.86 -8.32 -5.91
CA GLY A 195 -30.03 -8.88 -6.61
C GLY A 195 -29.68 -9.44 -8.00
N PRO A 196 -30.45 -10.43 -8.52
CA PRO A 196 -30.34 -10.84 -9.92
C PRO A 196 -30.59 -9.65 -10.87
N GLY A 197 -29.75 -9.49 -11.89
CA GLY A 197 -29.89 -8.39 -12.86
C GLY A 197 -29.48 -7.01 -12.33
N MET A 198 -28.85 -6.94 -11.15
CA MET A 198 -28.31 -5.70 -10.62
C MET A 198 -27.13 -5.24 -11.47
N ALA A 199 -27.28 -4.14 -12.19
CA ALA A 199 -26.15 -3.35 -12.65
C ALA A 199 -25.64 -2.53 -11.46
N ALA A 200 -24.36 -2.67 -11.12
CA ALA A 200 -23.73 -1.75 -10.19
C ALA A 200 -23.66 -0.36 -10.85
N LYS A 201 -24.21 0.64 -10.16
CA LYS A 201 -24.17 2.05 -10.58
C LYS A 201 -22.88 2.71 -10.12
#